data_AF-A0A388LAJ7-F1
#
_entry.id   AF-A0A388LAJ7-F1
#
_cell.length_a   1.000
_cell.length_b   1.000
_cell.length_c   1.000
_cell.angle_alpha   90.00
_cell.angle_beta   90.00
_cell.angle_gamma   90.00
#
_symmetry.space_group_name_H-M   'P 1'
#
loop_
_entity.id
_entity.type
_entity.pdbx_description
1 polymer ?
#
loop_
_entity_poly.entity_id
_entity_poly.type
_entity_poly.pdbx_seq_one_letter_code
_entity_poly.pdbx_strand_id
1 'polypeptide(L)'
;MAAPLPPRGCFTCGSLHHFYRECPQRTGGYRSPVTGANAIPTGQTLLALPAHSVAGNSLASTPGINQSNAAAQGAGYQNNGYYIGGHQRSGFWKANQERLDVVYSKYLEDKEKETKQKEEEEKNKRIKEEEERRGLWKKEREQLELEMGVRIDKKLELVCSKVKVNDQAEAGCSRQENDELVRLRRENEDLRRALLGETEPQGDMVKKLEREIGELRRQVLSKGSRDDEMVALKHEIEQLRESTVKEQKVAGLKRQIADLQLEARQWKDEALRPGNKRGNIAVATPESNVRATRKPRWTDNHIQDGEKMEGRIQEVAEYAKSGLLGGRNIEKEEG
;
A
#
# COMPACT_ATOMS: atom_id res chain seq x y z
N MET A 1 41.63 2.18 -31.13
CA MET A 1 42.71 1.18 -31.02
C MET A 1 42.48 0.40 -29.73
N ALA A 2 42.13 -0.88 -29.83
CA ALA A 2 41.85 -1.72 -28.66
C ALA A 2 43.18 -2.10 -27.98
N ALA A 3 43.29 -1.88 -26.67
CA ALA A 3 44.46 -2.26 -25.90
C ALA A 3 44.62 -3.80 -25.91
N PRO A 4 45.83 -4.33 -26.13
CA PRO A 4 46.06 -5.77 -26.10
C PRO A 4 45.73 -6.31 -24.70
N LEU A 5 44.86 -7.33 -24.66
CA LEU A 5 44.47 -7.99 -23.42
C LEU A 5 45.72 -8.62 -22.77
N PRO A 6 45.91 -8.46 -21.44
CA PRO A 6 47.05 -9.05 -20.76
C PRO A 6 47.01 -10.58 -20.90
N PRO A 7 48.16 -11.23 -21.14
CA PRO A 7 48.22 -12.67 -21.39
C PRO A 7 47.67 -13.42 -20.17
N ARG A 8 46.67 -14.29 -20.40
CA ARG A 8 46.03 -15.13 -19.36
C ARG A 8 46.89 -16.33 -18.94
N GLY A 9 48.20 -16.13 -18.82
CA GLY A 9 49.14 -17.16 -18.40
C GLY A 9 49.59 -17.02 -16.95
N CYS A 10 50.21 -18.08 -16.43
CA CYS A 10 50.92 -18.08 -15.16
C CYS A 10 52.08 -17.07 -15.21
N PHE A 11 52.01 -16.01 -14.40
CA PHE A 11 53.07 -15.01 -14.30
C PHE A 11 54.43 -15.55 -13.83
N THR A 12 54.48 -16.72 -13.17
CA THR A 12 55.74 -17.27 -12.64
C THR A 12 56.52 -18.08 -13.67
N CYS A 13 55.85 -18.81 -14.56
CA CYS A 13 56.51 -19.68 -15.52
C CYS A 13 56.15 -19.40 -16.98
N GLY A 14 55.25 -18.44 -17.23
CA GLY A 14 54.78 -18.07 -18.58
C GLY A 14 53.81 -19.07 -19.22
N SER A 15 53.47 -20.18 -18.56
CA SER A 15 52.57 -21.19 -19.11
C SER A 15 51.13 -20.69 -19.20
N LEU A 16 50.47 -20.93 -20.35
CA LEU A 16 49.05 -20.62 -20.56
C LEU A 16 48.09 -21.68 -19.97
N HIS A 17 48.62 -22.80 -19.47
CA HIS A 17 47.81 -23.96 -19.06
C HIS A 17 47.36 -23.93 -17.59
N HIS A 18 47.87 -23.01 -16.77
CA HIS A 18 47.51 -22.92 -15.36
C HIS A 18 47.60 -21.48 -14.86
N PHE A 19 46.86 -21.18 -13.80
CA PHE A 19 46.96 -19.89 -13.13
C PHE A 19 48.11 -19.88 -12.12
N TYR A 20 48.58 -18.68 -11.73
CA TYR A 20 49.71 -18.48 -10.81
C TYR A 20 49.68 -19.36 -9.53
N ARG A 21 48.48 -19.66 -9.01
CA ARG A 21 48.29 -20.46 -7.79
C ARG A 21 48.59 -21.95 -7.98
N GLU A 22 48.52 -22.43 -9.22
CA GLU A 22 48.70 -23.83 -9.60
C GLU A 22 50.07 -24.09 -10.23
N CYS A 23 50.96 -23.09 -10.19
CA CYS A 23 52.29 -23.21 -10.78
C CYS A 23 53.10 -24.30 -10.05
N PRO A 24 53.50 -25.40 -10.72
CA PRO A 24 54.24 -26.49 -10.09
C PRO A 24 55.58 -26.02 -9.50
N GLN A 25 56.17 -25.01 -10.12
CA GLN A 25 57.40 -24.34 -9.69
C GLN A 25 57.26 -23.64 -8.32
N ARG A 26 56.03 -23.41 -7.83
CA ARG A 26 55.80 -22.76 -6.54
C ARG A 26 56.17 -23.64 -5.34
N THR A 27 56.38 -24.93 -5.56
CA THR A 27 56.63 -25.92 -4.48
C THR A 27 58.11 -26.00 -4.07
N GLY A 28 59.03 -25.40 -4.84
CA GLY A 28 60.48 -25.53 -4.63
C GLY A 28 61.17 -24.43 -3.81
N GLY A 29 60.46 -23.37 -3.42
CA GLY A 29 61.07 -22.22 -2.74
C GLY A 29 60.58 -22.07 -1.30
N TYR A 30 61.49 -22.27 -0.34
CA TYR A 30 61.48 -21.75 1.04
C TYR A 30 60.14 -21.17 1.53
N ARG A 31 59.41 -21.95 2.34
CA ARG A 31 58.46 -21.34 3.29
C ARG A 31 59.28 -20.50 4.26
N SER A 32 59.08 -19.18 4.30
CA SER A 32 59.59 -18.38 5.40
C SER A 32 59.12 -18.99 6.73
N PRO A 33 60.00 -19.11 7.74
CA PRO A 33 59.59 -19.53 9.07
C PRO A 33 58.47 -18.60 9.54
N VAL A 34 57.39 -19.19 10.04
CA VAL A 34 56.29 -18.46 10.66
C VAL A 34 56.88 -17.68 11.84
N THR A 35 57.08 -16.38 11.67
CA THR A 35 57.44 -15.47 12.76
C THR A 35 56.27 -15.38 13.72
N GLY A 36 56.52 -15.77 14.97
CA GLY A 36 55.53 -15.90 16.04
C GLY A 36 54.97 -14.58 16.55
N ALA A 37 54.03 -13.98 15.82
CA ALA A 37 53.28 -12.81 16.26
C ALA A 37 51.79 -13.10 16.57
N ASN A 38 51.35 -14.37 16.48
CA ASN A 38 49.95 -14.77 16.75
C ASN A 38 49.83 -15.90 17.79
N ALA A 39 50.73 -15.94 18.77
CA ALA A 39 50.54 -16.79 19.95
C ALA A 39 49.58 -16.07 20.91
N ILE A 40 48.29 -16.35 20.78
CA ILE A 40 47.28 -15.92 21.77
C ILE A 40 47.42 -16.84 22.99
N PRO A 41 47.61 -16.31 24.21
CA PRO A 41 47.63 -17.12 25.42
C PRO A 41 46.24 -17.72 25.67
N THR A 42 46.13 -19.03 25.64
CA THR A 42 44.96 -19.78 26.13
C THR A 42 44.87 -19.65 27.65
N GLY A 43 44.31 -18.54 28.13
CA GLY A 43 43.83 -18.37 29.50
C GLY A 43 42.33 -18.69 29.57
N GLN A 44 41.95 -19.66 30.41
CA GLN A 44 40.57 -20.03 30.66
C GLN A 44 39.77 -18.83 31.19
N THR A 45 38.75 -18.39 30.45
CA THR A 45 37.76 -17.43 30.95
C THR A 45 36.53 -18.20 31.41
N LEU A 46 36.35 -18.30 32.73
CA LEU A 46 35.14 -18.79 33.37
C LEU A 46 33.98 -17.83 33.05
N LEU A 47 33.02 -18.29 32.26
CA LEU A 47 31.75 -17.62 32.02
C LEU A 47 30.82 -17.82 33.22
N ALA A 48 30.72 -16.81 34.08
CA ALA A 48 29.62 -16.67 35.04
C ALA A 48 28.47 -15.90 34.35
N LEU A 49 27.29 -16.53 34.28
CA LEU A 49 26.04 -15.92 33.84
C LEU A 49 25.42 -15.10 34.98
N PRO A 50 24.87 -13.90 34.74
CA PRO A 50 23.94 -13.29 35.69
C PRO A 50 22.54 -13.85 35.51
N ALA A 51 21.95 -14.29 36.64
CA ALA A 51 20.60 -14.81 36.73
C ALA A 51 19.54 -13.72 36.46
N HIS A 52 18.40 -14.14 35.90
CA HIS A 52 17.22 -13.30 35.73
C HIS A 52 16.54 -13.03 37.07
N SER A 53 16.46 -11.76 37.47
CA SER A 53 15.58 -11.29 38.54
C SER A 53 14.23 -10.85 37.95
N VAL A 54 13.18 -11.53 38.40
CA VAL A 54 11.76 -11.16 38.25
C VAL A 54 11.38 -10.15 39.35
N ALA A 55 10.36 -9.33 39.06
CA ALA A 55 9.70 -8.28 39.87
C ALA A 55 10.29 -6.87 39.64
N GLY A 56 9.52 -5.79 39.48
CA GLY A 56 8.09 -5.54 39.67
C GLY A 56 7.77 -4.09 39.28
N ASN A 57 6.48 -3.76 39.26
CA ASN A 57 5.90 -2.46 38.89
C ASN A 57 6.60 -1.22 39.48
N SER A 58 6.69 -0.12 38.70
CA SER A 58 6.08 1.19 39.04
C SER A 58 6.43 2.31 38.06
N LEU A 59 5.36 2.94 37.54
CA LEU A 59 5.05 4.36 37.36
C LEU A 59 6.15 5.42 37.09
N ALA A 60 5.87 6.17 36.01
CA ALA A 60 5.98 7.62 35.81
C ALA A 60 7.36 8.34 35.95
N SER A 61 7.78 9.02 34.87
CA SER A 61 8.02 10.49 34.84
C SER A 61 8.73 10.96 33.55
N THR A 62 8.13 11.99 32.93
CA THR A 62 8.65 13.20 32.22
C THR A 62 9.95 13.22 31.36
N PRO A 63 10.03 14.13 30.35
CA PRO A 63 11.19 14.28 29.47
C PRO A 63 12.19 15.34 29.97
N GLY A 64 13.49 15.04 29.89
CA GLY A 64 14.60 15.99 30.04
C GLY A 64 15.54 15.85 28.83
N ILE A 65 15.58 16.81 27.92
CA ILE A 65 16.53 17.95 27.87
C ILE A 65 17.99 17.51 27.76
N ASN A 66 18.56 17.83 26.60
CA ASN A 66 19.93 17.65 26.15
C ASN A 66 20.97 18.08 27.18
N GLN A 67 21.86 17.15 27.55
CA GLN A 67 23.15 17.46 28.16
C GLN A 67 24.25 17.40 27.09
N SER A 68 24.70 18.59 26.70
CA SER A 68 25.99 18.82 26.06
C SER A 68 27.11 18.64 27.09
N ASN A 69 27.75 17.47 27.10
CA ASN A 69 29.00 17.26 27.81
C ASN A 69 30.15 17.88 27.01
N ALA A 70 30.47 19.14 27.35
CA ALA A 70 31.78 19.72 27.10
C ALA A 70 32.75 19.17 28.16
N ALA A 71 33.46 18.10 27.81
CA ALA A 71 34.62 17.63 28.59
C ALA A 71 35.89 18.02 27.84
N ALA A 72 36.63 18.94 28.47
CA ALA A 72 37.96 19.35 28.09
C ALA A 72 38.93 18.17 28.04
N GLN A 73 39.68 18.04 26.95
CA GLN A 73 40.94 17.31 26.94
C GLN A 73 41.98 18.09 26.13
N GLY A 74 42.90 18.69 26.89
CA GLY A 74 44.33 18.79 26.63
C GLY A 74 44.80 19.10 25.22
N ALA A 75 45.18 20.36 25.01
CA ALA A 75 46.19 20.74 24.05
C ALA A 75 47.54 20.08 24.42
N GLY A 76 47.73 18.84 23.98
CA GLY A 76 49.01 18.14 24.04
C GLY A 76 49.75 18.33 22.71
N TYR A 77 50.76 19.18 22.70
CA TYR A 77 51.79 19.22 21.66
C TYR A 77 52.44 17.84 21.54
N GLN A 78 52.01 17.03 20.57
CA GLN A 78 52.71 15.79 20.20
C GLN A 78 53.64 16.06 19.02
N ASN A 79 54.86 16.42 19.42
CA ASN A 79 56.13 15.87 18.96
C ASN A 79 56.16 15.27 17.54
N ASN A 80 56.75 16.05 16.65
CA ASN A 80 57.10 15.72 15.27
C ASN A 80 58.33 14.75 15.25
N GLY A 81 58.14 13.54 15.77
CA GLY A 81 59.15 12.48 15.76
C GLY A 81 59.13 11.73 14.42
N TYR A 82 60.13 11.97 13.57
CA TYR A 82 60.46 11.16 12.40
C TYR A 82 60.80 9.71 12.83
N TYR A 83 59.78 8.89 13.07
CA TYR A 83 59.94 7.44 13.19
C TYR A 83 59.74 6.79 11.81
N ILE A 84 60.86 6.53 11.14
CA ILE A 84 61.00 5.52 10.10
C ILE A 84 60.78 4.16 10.78
N GLY A 85 59.53 3.76 10.90
CA GLY A 85 59.16 2.60 11.71
C GLY A 85 57.67 2.30 11.65
N GLY A 86 57.16 2.04 10.44
CA GLY A 86 55.95 1.24 10.24
C GLY A 86 54.73 1.58 11.10
N HIS A 87 54.30 2.86 11.17
CA HIS A 87 52.94 3.14 11.60
C HIS A 87 51.98 2.48 10.61
N GLN A 88 51.39 1.37 11.06
CA GLN A 88 50.35 0.65 10.34
C GLN A 88 49.32 1.67 9.86
N ARG A 89 49.06 1.70 8.54
CA ARG A 89 47.97 2.46 7.90
C ARG A 89 46.58 1.90 8.30
N SER A 90 46.41 1.56 9.58
CA SER A 90 45.28 0.84 10.15
C SER A 90 44.00 1.69 10.16
N GLY A 91 44.12 3.03 10.13
CA GLY A 91 42.97 3.95 10.13
C GLY A 91 42.50 4.46 8.77
N PHE A 92 43.31 4.36 7.71
CA PHE A 92 42.99 4.98 6.41
C PHE A 92 41.72 4.36 5.79
N TRP A 93 41.63 3.02 5.80
CA TRP A 93 40.48 2.31 5.26
C TRP A 93 39.21 2.57 6.08
N LYS A 94 39.32 2.59 7.41
CA LYS A 94 38.18 2.84 8.29
C LYS A 94 37.61 4.24 8.09
N ALA A 95 38.47 5.26 8.07
CA ALA A 95 38.03 6.64 7.84
C ALA A 95 37.42 6.86 6.44
N ASN A 96 37.92 6.15 5.42
CA ASN A 96 37.36 6.25 4.07
C ASN A 96 36.03 5.49 3.97
N GLN A 97 35.90 4.35 4.64
CA GLN A 97 34.66 3.60 4.74
C GLN A 97 33.59 4.42 5.46
N GLU A 98 33.92 5.04 6.61
CA GLU A 98 33.00 5.92 7.34
C GLU A 98 32.51 7.08 6.46
N ARG A 99 33.37 7.67 5.62
CA ARG A 99 32.94 8.71 4.66
C ARG A 99 31.97 8.18 3.61
N LEU A 100 32.23 6.99 3.07
CA LEU A 100 31.33 6.36 2.10
C LEU A 100 29.99 6.00 2.74
N ASP A 101 30.00 5.47 3.96
CA ASP A 101 28.79 5.11 4.70
C ASP A 101 27.94 6.35 4.99
N VAL A 102 28.56 7.48 5.34
CA VAL A 102 27.86 8.77 5.52
C VAL A 102 27.22 9.25 4.23
N VAL A 103 27.94 9.21 3.10
CA VAL A 103 27.39 9.62 1.80
C VAL A 103 26.26 8.68 1.36
N TYR A 104 26.42 7.37 1.59
CA TYR A 104 25.42 6.37 1.24
C TYR A 104 24.15 6.49 2.08
N SER A 105 24.30 6.70 3.39
CA SER A 105 23.19 6.94 4.30
C SER A 105 22.40 8.17 3.89
N LYS A 106 23.09 9.27 3.57
CA LYS A 106 22.45 10.49 3.05
C LYS A 106 21.71 10.23 1.73
N TYR A 107 22.30 9.48 0.80
CA TYR A 107 21.63 9.12 -0.46
C TYR A 107 20.35 8.33 -0.23
N LEU A 108 20.35 7.39 0.73
CA LEU A 108 19.16 6.63 1.09
C LEU A 108 18.09 7.52 1.71
N GLU A 109 18.47 8.42 2.63
CA GLU A 109 17.56 9.40 3.22
C GLU A 109 16.96 10.35 2.17
N ASP A 110 17.77 10.85 1.25
CA ASP A 110 17.32 11.75 0.18
C ASP A 110 16.36 11.01 -0.76
N LYS A 111 16.64 9.75 -1.09
CA LYS A 111 15.77 8.90 -1.90
C LYS A 111 14.45 8.59 -1.19
N GLU A 112 14.49 8.31 0.11
CA GLU A 112 13.28 8.10 0.91
C GLU A 112 12.44 9.39 0.97
N LYS A 113 13.06 10.54 1.22
CA LYS A 113 12.39 11.84 1.21
C LYS A 113 11.76 12.16 -0.14
N GLU A 114 12.46 11.90 -1.25
CA GLU A 114 11.93 12.10 -2.61
C GLU A 114 10.70 11.22 -2.85
N THR A 115 10.75 9.94 -2.46
CA THR A 115 9.60 9.05 -2.60
C THR A 115 8.42 9.49 -1.73
N LYS A 116 8.68 9.95 -0.50
CA LYS A 116 7.64 10.45 0.39
C LYS A 116 7.02 11.76 -0.12
N GLN A 117 7.84 12.66 -0.64
CA GLN A 117 7.38 13.92 -1.22
C GLN A 117 6.49 13.68 -2.44
N LYS A 118 6.86 12.70 -3.29
CA LYS A 118 6.05 12.31 -4.45
C LYS A 118 4.71 11.69 -4.05
N GLU A 119 4.68 10.87 -2.99
CA GLU A 119 3.44 10.29 -2.47
C GLU A 119 2.51 11.37 -1.87
N GLU A 120 3.08 12.34 -1.14
CA GLU A 120 2.33 13.48 -0.60
C GLU A 120 1.76 14.38 -1.71
N GLU A 121 2.53 14.63 -2.77
CA GLU A 121 2.05 15.38 -3.94
C GLU A 121 0.90 14.65 -4.66
N GLU A 122 0.99 13.33 -4.83
CA GLU A 122 -0.10 12.54 -5.43
C GLU A 122 -1.36 12.55 -4.55
N LYS A 123 -1.21 12.45 -3.22
CA LYS A 123 -2.33 12.56 -2.28
C LYS A 123 -2.99 13.94 -2.35
N ASN A 124 -2.21 15.01 -2.37
CA ASN A 124 -2.73 16.36 -2.51
C ASN A 124 -3.44 16.56 -3.86
N LYS A 125 -2.91 15.99 -4.94
CA LYS A 125 -3.57 16.02 -6.24
C LYS A 125 -4.92 15.31 -6.21
N ARG A 126 -5.01 14.13 -5.59
CA ARG A 126 -6.28 13.39 -5.44
C ARG A 126 -7.32 14.15 -4.60
N ILE A 127 -6.89 14.78 -3.50
CA ILE A 127 -7.77 15.62 -2.67
C ILE A 127 -8.31 16.80 -3.48
N LYS A 128 -7.43 17.47 -4.25
CA LYS A 128 -7.83 18.59 -5.09
C LYS A 128 -8.84 18.20 -6.17
N GLU A 129 -8.62 17.08 -6.85
CA GLU A 129 -9.56 16.55 -7.86
C GLU A 129 -10.92 16.17 -7.22
N GLU A 130 -10.92 15.63 -6.00
CA GLU A 130 -12.15 15.34 -5.26
C GLU A 130 -12.88 16.61 -4.79
N GLU A 131 -12.17 17.64 -4.35
CA GLU A 131 -12.75 18.95 -4.01
C GLU A 131 -13.33 19.65 -5.24
N GLU A 132 -12.66 19.60 -6.39
CA GLU A 132 -13.17 20.14 -7.65
C GLU A 132 -14.45 19.42 -8.10
N ARG A 133 -14.48 18.08 -8.03
CA ARG A 133 -15.68 17.28 -8.29
C ARG A 133 -16.83 17.63 -7.35
N ARG A 134 -16.54 17.81 -6.06
CA ARG A 134 -17.55 18.25 -5.06
C ARG A 134 -18.04 19.66 -5.36
N GLY A 135 -17.16 20.56 -5.79
CA GLY A 135 -17.48 21.93 -6.18
C GLY A 135 -18.37 22.00 -7.41
N LEU A 136 -18.10 21.19 -8.43
CA LEU A 136 -18.96 21.09 -9.62
C LEU A 136 -20.36 20.62 -9.27
N TRP A 137 -20.48 19.59 -8.45
CA TRP A 137 -21.79 19.08 -8.02
C TRP A 137 -22.58 20.11 -7.21
N LYS A 138 -21.89 20.88 -6.36
CA LYS A 138 -22.51 21.99 -5.62
C LYS A 138 -23.02 23.08 -6.56
N LYS A 139 -22.22 23.48 -7.56
CA LYS A 139 -22.63 24.48 -8.57
C LYS A 139 -23.81 24.00 -9.42
N GLU A 140 -23.80 22.74 -9.84
CA GLU A 140 -24.91 22.15 -10.61
C GLU A 140 -26.20 22.13 -9.80
N ARG A 141 -26.12 21.81 -8.50
CA ARG A 141 -27.26 21.88 -7.59
C ARG A 141 -27.78 23.31 -7.43
N GLU A 142 -26.90 24.28 -7.17
CA GLU A 142 -27.27 25.70 -7.07
C GLU A 142 -27.91 26.21 -8.37
N GLN A 143 -27.40 25.78 -9.53
CA GLN A 143 -27.95 26.13 -10.83
C GLN A 143 -29.36 25.55 -11.04
N LEU A 144 -29.58 24.28 -10.64
CA LEU A 144 -30.90 23.66 -10.68
C LEU A 144 -31.89 24.38 -9.75
N GLU A 145 -31.45 24.77 -8.56
CA GLU A 145 -32.26 25.52 -7.60
C GLU A 145 -32.66 26.90 -8.16
N LEU A 146 -31.72 27.62 -8.78
CA LEU A 146 -32.00 28.88 -9.48
C LEU A 146 -32.96 28.71 -10.66
N GLU A 147 -32.77 27.68 -11.49
CA GLU A 147 -33.64 27.41 -12.64
C GLU A 147 -35.07 27.09 -12.19
N MET A 148 -35.22 26.30 -11.13
CA MET A 148 -36.53 26.03 -10.52
C MET A 148 -37.16 27.31 -9.96
N GLY A 149 -36.37 28.16 -9.28
CA GLY A 149 -36.82 29.45 -8.78
C GLY A 149 -37.41 30.33 -9.90
N VAL A 150 -36.65 30.53 -10.98
CA VAL A 150 -37.10 31.30 -12.17
C VAL A 150 -38.38 30.70 -12.76
N ARG A 151 -38.49 29.36 -12.81
CA ARG A 151 -39.67 28.68 -13.34
C ARG A 151 -40.90 28.88 -12.45
N ILE A 152 -40.73 28.92 -11.14
CA ILE A 152 -41.80 29.18 -10.17
C ILE A 152 -42.24 30.64 -10.26
N ASP A 153 -41.30 31.59 -10.25
CA ASP A 153 -41.59 33.03 -10.34
C ASP A 153 -42.36 33.36 -11.63
N LYS A 154 -41.95 32.78 -12.76
CA LYS A 154 -42.66 32.93 -14.04
C LYS A 154 -44.10 32.41 -13.99
N LYS A 155 -44.35 31.31 -13.27
CA LYS A 155 -45.71 30.78 -13.09
C LYS A 155 -46.53 31.67 -12.16
N LEU A 156 -45.93 32.20 -11.10
CA LEU A 156 -46.58 33.13 -10.18
C LEU A 156 -46.96 34.43 -10.88
N GLU A 157 -46.09 34.98 -11.72
CA GLU A 157 -46.38 36.18 -12.51
C GLU A 157 -47.61 35.97 -13.42
N LEU A 158 -47.69 34.83 -14.12
CA LEU A 158 -48.85 34.47 -14.94
C LEU A 158 -50.16 34.35 -14.12
N VAL A 159 -50.09 33.86 -12.88
CA VAL A 159 -51.27 33.77 -12.00
C VAL A 159 -51.67 35.15 -11.49
N CYS A 160 -50.70 35.97 -11.04
CA CYS A 160 -50.95 37.34 -10.59
C CYS A 160 -51.55 38.21 -11.70
N SER A 161 -51.09 38.10 -12.95
CA SER A 161 -51.67 38.81 -14.09
C SER A 161 -53.12 38.42 -14.35
N LYS A 162 -53.51 37.15 -14.15
CA LYS A 162 -54.89 36.70 -14.32
C LYS A 162 -55.82 37.24 -13.23
N VAL A 163 -55.36 37.28 -11.98
CA VAL A 163 -56.18 37.76 -10.85
C VAL A 163 -56.44 39.27 -10.96
N LYS A 164 -55.43 40.07 -11.32
CA LYS A 164 -55.52 41.53 -11.34
C LYS A 164 -56.48 42.10 -12.40
N VAL A 165 -56.86 41.32 -13.41
CA VAL A 165 -57.82 41.71 -14.45
C VAL A 165 -59.27 41.59 -13.98
N ASN A 166 -59.55 40.77 -12.96
CA ASN A 166 -60.92 40.57 -12.47
C ASN A 166 -61.40 41.66 -11.47
N ASP A 167 -60.50 42.38 -10.79
CA ASP A 167 -60.88 43.30 -9.70
C ASP A 167 -61.40 44.68 -10.17
N GLN A 168 -61.36 45.01 -11.46
CA GLN A 168 -61.83 46.33 -11.97
C GLN A 168 -63.26 46.33 -12.53
N ALA A 169 -64.00 45.22 -12.47
CA ALA A 169 -65.32 45.09 -13.09
C ALA A 169 -66.52 45.17 -12.11
N GLU A 170 -66.30 45.49 -10.83
CA GLU A 170 -67.39 45.56 -9.83
C GLU A 170 -67.58 46.96 -9.25
N ALA A 171 -68.11 47.87 -10.06
CA ALA A 171 -68.65 49.14 -9.57
C ALA A 171 -69.95 49.49 -10.31
N GLY A 172 -71.04 48.86 -9.87
CA GLY A 172 -72.39 49.43 -9.93
C GLY A 172 -73.31 48.87 -11.00
N CYS A 173 -74.39 48.22 -10.58
CA CYS A 173 -75.78 48.63 -10.85
C CYS A 173 -76.75 47.67 -10.15
N SER A 174 -77.84 48.10 -9.52
CA SER A 174 -78.89 47.15 -9.09
C SER A 174 -79.72 46.59 -10.27
N ARG A 175 -79.40 46.99 -11.51
CA ARG A 175 -79.79 46.31 -12.75
C ARG A 175 -78.90 45.10 -13.05
N GLN A 176 -77.72 45.07 -12.42
CA GLN A 176 -76.75 43.99 -12.47
C GLN A 176 -77.33 42.76 -11.79
N GLU A 177 -78.09 42.81 -10.69
CA GLU A 177 -78.63 41.59 -10.04
C GLU A 177 -79.44 40.67 -10.97
N ASN A 178 -80.19 41.21 -11.94
CA ASN A 178 -80.89 40.39 -12.94
C ASN A 178 -79.95 39.90 -14.05
N ASP A 179 -79.05 40.77 -14.53
CA ASP A 179 -77.98 40.35 -15.46
C ASP A 179 -76.97 39.40 -14.80
N GLU A 180 -76.87 39.44 -13.48
CA GLU A 180 -76.00 38.70 -12.60
C GLU A 180 -76.65 37.40 -12.19
N LEU A 181 -77.97 37.35 -12.02
CA LEU A 181 -78.71 36.09 -12.00
C LEU A 181 -78.65 35.39 -13.35
N VAL A 182 -78.73 36.11 -14.47
CA VAL A 182 -78.54 35.53 -15.81
C VAL A 182 -77.09 35.10 -16.01
N ARG A 183 -76.12 35.90 -15.54
CA ARG A 183 -74.68 35.58 -15.55
C ARG A 183 -74.39 34.37 -14.67
N LEU A 184 -74.90 34.32 -13.45
CA LEU A 184 -74.76 33.23 -12.49
C LEU A 184 -75.52 31.99 -12.91
N ARG A 185 -76.64 32.10 -13.65
CA ARG A 185 -77.30 30.95 -14.30
C ARG A 185 -76.48 30.43 -15.45
N ARG A 186 -75.94 31.32 -16.30
CA ARG A 186 -75.05 30.95 -17.40
C ARG A 186 -73.75 30.34 -16.85
N GLU A 187 -73.20 30.93 -15.79
CA GLU A 187 -72.02 30.44 -15.08
C GLU A 187 -72.33 29.17 -14.30
N ASN A 188 -73.53 28.98 -13.73
CA ASN A 188 -73.95 27.68 -13.18
C ASN A 188 -74.11 26.63 -14.27
N GLU A 189 -74.66 27.00 -15.43
CA GLU A 189 -74.76 26.10 -16.57
C GLU A 189 -73.40 25.79 -17.17
N ASP A 190 -72.46 26.75 -17.17
CA ASP A 190 -71.09 26.59 -17.64
C ASP A 190 -70.26 25.81 -16.63
N LEU A 191 -70.46 26.00 -15.31
CA LEU A 191 -69.86 25.19 -14.25
C LEU A 191 -70.45 23.79 -14.23
N ARG A 192 -71.76 23.64 -14.48
CA ARG A 192 -72.38 22.32 -14.70
C ARG A 192 -71.88 21.69 -15.98
N ARG A 193 -71.69 22.44 -17.07
CA ARG A 193 -71.04 21.96 -18.30
C ARG A 193 -69.55 21.69 -18.11
N ALA A 194 -68.86 22.36 -17.20
CA ALA A 194 -67.47 22.07 -16.88
C ALA A 194 -67.40 20.80 -16.01
N LEU A 195 -68.28 20.66 -15.02
CA LEU A 195 -68.42 19.48 -14.18
C LEU A 195 -68.90 18.24 -14.97
N LEU A 196 -69.82 18.41 -15.93
CA LEU A 196 -70.44 17.31 -16.71
C LEU A 196 -69.86 17.14 -18.12
N GLY A 197 -69.15 18.13 -18.66
CA GLY A 197 -68.75 18.20 -20.07
C GLY A 197 -67.28 18.57 -20.30
N GLU A 198 -66.54 18.99 -19.26
CA GLU A 198 -65.07 19.03 -19.25
C GLU A 198 -64.48 17.92 -18.38
N THR A 199 -65.35 17.01 -17.91
CA THR A 199 -64.97 15.63 -17.67
C THR A 199 -64.67 14.99 -19.03
N GLU A 200 -63.46 15.25 -19.53
CA GLU A 200 -62.65 14.22 -20.18
C GLU A 200 -63.03 12.91 -19.48
N PRO A 201 -63.66 11.96 -20.20
CA PRO A 201 -64.56 10.96 -19.63
C PRO A 201 -63.88 10.43 -18.39
N GLN A 202 -64.44 10.62 -17.20
CA GLN A 202 -63.70 10.52 -15.92
C GLN A 202 -62.87 9.22 -15.79
N GLY A 203 -63.23 8.17 -16.53
CA GLY A 203 -62.42 6.97 -16.75
C GLY A 203 -61.05 7.19 -17.42
N ASP A 204 -60.84 8.14 -18.31
CA ASP A 204 -59.56 8.41 -19.00
C ASP A 204 -58.56 9.13 -18.11
N MET A 205 -59.01 10.04 -17.23
CA MET A 205 -58.18 10.60 -16.16
C MET A 205 -57.76 9.51 -15.16
N VAL A 206 -58.69 8.63 -14.75
CA VAL A 206 -58.38 7.50 -13.88
C VAL A 206 -57.40 6.54 -14.55
N LYS A 207 -57.62 6.16 -15.82
CA LYS A 207 -56.67 5.32 -16.59
C LYS A 207 -55.31 5.97 -16.75
N LYS A 208 -55.24 7.30 -16.90
CA LYS A 208 -53.97 8.04 -16.98
C LYS A 208 -53.22 7.97 -15.65
N LEU A 209 -53.90 8.22 -14.54
CA LEU A 209 -53.32 8.10 -13.20
C LEU A 209 -52.90 6.66 -12.88
N GLU A 210 -53.70 5.66 -13.25
CA GLU A 210 -53.34 4.24 -13.12
C GLU A 210 -52.09 3.91 -13.93
N ARG A 211 -51.96 4.44 -15.15
CA ARG A 211 -50.76 4.28 -15.98
C ARG A 211 -49.54 4.94 -15.35
N GLU A 212 -49.67 6.16 -14.85
CA GLU A 212 -48.60 6.89 -14.14
C GLU A 212 -48.18 6.16 -12.85
N ILE A 213 -49.12 5.64 -12.05
CA ILE A 213 -48.82 4.83 -10.87
C ILE A 213 -48.07 3.55 -11.28
N GLY A 214 -48.48 2.90 -12.37
CA GLY A 214 -47.77 1.74 -12.93
C GLY A 214 -46.34 2.08 -13.36
N GLU A 215 -46.15 3.22 -14.04
CA GLU A 215 -44.84 3.74 -14.44
C GLU A 215 -43.94 4.01 -13.22
N LEU A 216 -44.46 4.68 -12.20
CA LEU A 216 -43.73 5.00 -10.97
C LEU A 216 -43.32 3.73 -10.22
N ARG A 217 -44.20 2.72 -10.14
CA ARG A 217 -43.85 1.43 -9.55
C ARG A 217 -42.72 0.73 -10.32
N ARG A 218 -42.76 0.74 -11.65
CA ARG A 218 -41.66 0.23 -12.49
C ARG A 218 -40.35 0.99 -12.24
N GLN A 219 -40.40 2.32 -12.15
CA GLN A 219 -39.22 3.13 -11.85
C GLN A 219 -38.65 2.84 -10.46
N VAL A 220 -39.49 2.64 -9.44
CA VAL A 220 -39.03 2.29 -8.09
C VAL A 220 -38.35 0.92 -8.09
N LEU A 221 -38.92 -0.08 -8.76
CA LEU A 221 -38.29 -1.40 -8.91
C LEU A 221 -36.96 -1.32 -9.67
N SER A 222 -36.90 -0.54 -10.76
CA SER A 222 -35.66 -0.30 -11.51
C SER A 222 -34.61 0.49 -10.71
N LYS A 223 -35.01 1.33 -9.75
CA LYS A 223 -34.05 1.95 -8.82
C LYS A 223 -33.47 0.93 -7.85
N GLY A 224 -34.26 -0.05 -7.42
CA GLY A 224 -33.77 -1.16 -6.60
C GLY A 224 -32.57 -1.89 -7.23
N SER A 225 -32.64 -2.17 -8.54
CA SER A 225 -31.51 -2.80 -9.25
C SER A 225 -30.24 -1.94 -9.27
N ARG A 226 -30.38 -0.61 -9.34
CA ARG A 226 -29.23 0.32 -9.27
C ARG A 226 -28.60 0.36 -7.88
N ASP A 227 -29.40 0.23 -6.83
CA ASP A 227 -28.90 0.15 -5.46
C ASP A 227 -28.14 -1.18 -5.25
N ASP A 228 -28.64 -2.29 -5.81
CA ASP A 228 -27.94 -3.58 -5.79
C ASP A 228 -26.61 -3.54 -6.56
N GLU A 229 -26.59 -2.94 -7.76
CA GLU A 229 -25.35 -2.68 -8.52
C GLU A 229 -24.37 -1.82 -7.71
N MET A 230 -24.86 -0.80 -7.01
CA MET A 230 -24.02 0.04 -6.15
C MET A 230 -23.43 -0.75 -4.97
N VAL A 231 -24.20 -1.65 -4.36
CA VAL A 231 -23.71 -2.54 -3.30
C VAL A 231 -22.66 -3.51 -3.84
N ALA A 232 -22.89 -4.08 -5.03
CA ALA A 232 -21.93 -4.95 -5.70
C ALA A 232 -20.60 -4.22 -5.98
N LEU A 233 -20.64 -3.01 -6.53
CA LEU A 233 -19.46 -2.19 -6.78
C LEU A 233 -18.72 -1.80 -5.49
N LYS A 234 -19.44 -1.48 -4.40
CA LYS A 234 -18.81 -1.21 -3.10
C LYS A 234 -18.05 -2.43 -2.58
N HIS A 235 -18.63 -3.61 -2.72
CA HIS A 235 -18.00 -4.86 -2.33
C HIS A 235 -16.74 -5.15 -3.18
N GLU A 236 -16.80 -4.95 -4.49
CA GLU A 236 -15.64 -5.10 -5.38
C GLU A 236 -14.51 -4.12 -5.03
N ILE A 237 -14.83 -2.85 -4.75
CA ILE A 237 -13.84 -1.86 -4.29
C ILE A 237 -13.16 -2.31 -3.00
N GLU A 238 -13.92 -2.85 -2.05
CA GLU A 238 -13.35 -3.33 -0.78
C GLU A 238 -12.43 -4.55 -1.00
N GLN A 239 -12.81 -5.48 -1.87
CA GLN A 239 -11.94 -6.59 -2.26
C GLN A 239 -10.63 -6.12 -2.91
N LEU A 240 -10.69 -5.12 -3.79
CA LEU A 240 -9.50 -4.53 -4.42
C LEU A 240 -8.58 -3.85 -3.40
N ARG A 241 -9.15 -3.19 -2.38
CA ARG A 241 -8.39 -2.61 -1.27
C ARG A 241 -7.69 -3.69 -0.44
N GLU A 242 -8.41 -4.76 -0.08
CA GLU A 242 -7.81 -5.89 0.63
C GLU A 242 -6.69 -6.56 -0.19
N SER A 243 -6.90 -6.72 -1.50
CA SER A 243 -5.89 -7.27 -2.41
C SER A 243 -4.62 -6.42 -2.43
N THR A 244 -4.78 -5.10 -2.52
CA THR A 244 -3.65 -4.14 -2.50
C THR A 244 -2.83 -4.26 -1.21
N VAL A 245 -3.47 -4.40 -0.06
CA VAL A 245 -2.79 -4.59 1.23
C VAL A 245 -2.02 -5.93 1.27
N LYS A 246 -2.63 -7.01 0.75
CA LYS A 246 -1.98 -8.32 0.66
C LYS A 246 -0.76 -8.26 -0.26
N GLU A 247 -0.84 -7.59 -1.40
CA GLU A 247 0.28 -7.37 -2.33
C GLU A 247 1.43 -6.60 -1.68
N GLN A 248 1.13 -5.53 -0.93
CA GLN A 248 2.15 -4.79 -0.19
C GLN A 248 2.87 -5.66 0.85
N LYS A 249 2.13 -6.51 1.57
CA LYS A 249 2.72 -7.47 2.53
C LYS A 249 3.64 -8.47 1.83
N VAL A 250 3.21 -9.01 0.68
CA VAL A 250 4.05 -9.91 -0.14
C VAL A 250 5.30 -9.19 -0.63
N ALA A 251 5.19 -7.95 -1.10
CA ALA A 251 6.34 -7.15 -1.51
C ALA A 251 7.31 -6.85 -0.36
N GLY A 252 6.81 -6.66 0.86
CA GLY A 252 7.62 -6.53 2.08
C GLY A 252 8.38 -7.81 2.41
N LEU A 253 7.70 -8.97 2.41
CA LEU A 253 8.33 -10.26 2.66
C LEU A 253 9.39 -10.61 1.59
N LYS A 254 9.12 -10.30 0.32
CA LYS A 254 10.11 -10.49 -0.76
C LYS A 254 11.38 -9.68 -0.54
N ARG A 255 11.27 -8.44 -0.03
CA ARG A 255 12.43 -7.61 0.34
C ARG A 255 13.22 -8.26 1.48
N GLN A 256 12.54 -8.68 2.55
CA GLN A 256 13.20 -9.36 3.68
C GLN A 256 13.93 -10.64 3.26
N ILE A 257 13.34 -11.44 2.37
CA ILE A 257 14.00 -12.64 1.81
C ILE A 257 15.25 -12.25 1.02
N ALA A 258 15.18 -11.21 0.20
CA ALA A 258 16.35 -10.73 -0.56
C ALA A 258 17.48 -10.26 0.35
N ASP A 259 17.16 -9.53 1.42
CA ASP A 259 18.13 -9.06 2.42
C ASP A 259 18.79 -10.23 3.15
N LEU A 260 18.00 -11.21 3.61
CA LEU A 260 18.52 -12.44 4.24
C LEU A 260 19.39 -13.26 3.29
N GLN A 261 19.06 -13.31 2.00
CA GLN A 261 19.88 -13.98 1.00
C GLN A 261 21.21 -13.25 0.77
N LEU A 262 21.21 -11.92 0.79
CA LEU A 262 22.43 -11.12 0.71
C LEU A 262 23.31 -11.37 1.94
N GLU A 263 22.73 -11.33 3.14
CA GLU A 263 23.42 -11.60 4.39
C GLU A 263 24.02 -13.01 4.41
N ALA A 264 23.24 -14.03 4.03
CA ALA A 264 23.72 -15.40 3.93
C ALA A 264 24.89 -15.55 2.95
N ARG A 265 24.88 -14.81 1.83
CA ARG A 265 26.02 -14.77 0.90
C ARG A 265 27.24 -14.11 1.53
N GLN A 266 27.08 -13.00 2.26
CA GLN A 266 28.18 -12.35 2.98
C GLN A 266 28.79 -13.29 4.03
N TRP A 267 27.98 -13.97 4.83
CA TRP A 267 28.46 -14.96 5.80
C TRP A 267 29.19 -16.12 5.13
N LYS A 268 28.71 -16.59 3.98
CA LYS A 268 29.38 -17.61 3.16
C LYS A 268 30.74 -17.12 2.67
N ASP A 269 30.82 -15.90 2.15
CA ASP A 269 32.07 -15.33 1.65
C ASP A 269 33.09 -15.10 2.78
N GLU A 270 32.65 -14.66 3.96
CA GLU A 270 33.52 -14.52 5.14
C GLU A 270 33.98 -15.89 5.68
N ALA A 271 33.13 -16.91 5.65
CA ALA A 271 33.50 -18.27 6.02
C ALA A 271 34.57 -18.85 5.07
N LEU A 272 34.51 -18.51 3.77
CA LEU A 272 35.45 -18.95 2.76
C LEU A 272 36.70 -18.05 2.64
N ARG A 273 36.79 -16.96 3.42
CA ARG A 273 37.88 -15.98 3.32
C ARG A 273 39.24 -16.65 3.63
N PRO A 274 40.23 -16.57 2.71
CA PRO A 274 41.56 -17.13 2.94
C PRO A 274 42.22 -16.49 4.17
N GLY A 275 42.36 -17.24 5.26
CA GLY A 275 42.84 -16.73 6.54
C GLY A 275 41.89 -16.98 7.71
N ASN A 276 40.62 -17.31 7.43
CA ASN A 276 39.72 -17.91 8.41
C ASN A 276 40.08 -19.39 8.63
N LYS A 277 41.30 -19.63 9.12
CA LYS A 277 41.79 -20.94 9.56
C LYS A 277 41.47 -21.14 11.05
N ARG A 278 40.21 -20.94 11.45
CA ARG A 278 39.67 -21.90 12.42
C ARG A 278 39.67 -23.19 11.63
N GLY A 279 40.78 -23.94 11.73
CA GLY A 279 40.94 -25.15 10.96
C GLY A 279 39.73 -26.04 11.17
N ASN A 280 39.65 -27.10 10.39
CA ASN A 280 39.22 -28.36 10.97
C ASN A 280 40.00 -28.57 12.28
N ILE A 281 39.54 -27.99 13.39
CA ILE A 281 39.37 -28.78 14.58
C ILE A 281 38.37 -29.80 14.06
N ALA A 282 38.90 -30.89 13.52
CA ALA A 282 38.24 -32.15 13.68
C ALA A 282 37.99 -32.17 15.18
N VAL A 283 36.78 -31.75 15.57
CA VAL A 283 36.22 -32.13 16.85
C VAL A 283 36.26 -33.63 16.68
N ALA A 284 37.33 -34.25 17.21
CA ALA A 284 37.51 -35.67 17.18
C ALA A 284 36.17 -36.16 17.67
N THR A 285 35.38 -36.72 16.74
CA THR A 285 34.04 -37.15 17.04
C THR A 285 34.29 -38.15 18.13
N PRO A 286 33.95 -37.86 19.40
CA PRO A 286 34.35 -38.73 20.49
C PRO A 286 33.85 -40.11 20.08
N GLU A 287 34.76 -41.07 19.98
CA GLU A 287 34.41 -42.43 19.62
C GLU A 287 33.31 -42.84 20.57
N SER A 288 32.07 -42.83 20.07
CA SER A 288 30.88 -43.21 20.82
C SER A 288 30.82 -44.72 20.84
N ASN A 289 31.89 -45.32 21.35
CA ASN A 289 31.84 -46.64 21.91
C ASN A 289 30.91 -46.57 23.12
N VAL A 290 29.78 -47.28 23.00
CA VAL A 290 28.90 -47.66 24.10
C VAL A 290 27.92 -46.57 24.58
N ARG A 291 26.86 -46.31 23.80
CA ARG A 291 25.48 -46.63 24.23
C ARG A 291 24.47 -46.42 23.12
N ALA A 292 23.61 -47.42 22.94
CA ALA A 292 22.44 -47.40 22.08
C ALA A 292 21.38 -46.39 22.56
N THR A 293 21.67 -45.09 22.49
CA THR A 293 20.71 -44.02 22.73
C THR A 293 20.16 -43.53 21.40
N ARG A 294 18.93 -43.98 21.15
CA ARG A 294 17.93 -43.58 20.16
C ARG A 294 18.38 -42.50 19.17
N LYS A 295 18.58 -42.96 17.92
CA LYS A 295 18.46 -42.20 16.67
C LYS A 295 17.55 -40.97 16.90
N PRO A 296 18.04 -39.73 16.74
CA PRO A 296 17.17 -38.58 16.73
C PRO A 296 16.14 -38.84 15.62
N ARG A 297 14.90 -39.07 16.02
CA ARG A 297 13.77 -39.13 15.10
C ARG A 297 13.64 -37.70 14.60
N TRP A 298 14.33 -37.38 13.52
CA TRP A 298 13.94 -36.24 12.71
C TRP A 298 12.56 -36.64 12.20
N THR A 299 11.53 -36.16 12.89
CA THR A 299 10.15 -36.42 12.52
C THR A 299 9.98 -35.74 11.18
N ASP A 300 9.79 -36.57 10.16
CA ASP A 300 9.50 -36.27 8.78
C ASP A 300 8.14 -35.57 8.60
N ASN A 301 7.86 -34.58 9.46
CA ASN A 301 6.64 -33.78 9.44
C ASN A 301 6.77 -32.65 8.41
N HIS A 302 8.00 -32.31 8.00
CA HIS A 302 8.24 -31.18 7.10
C HIS A 302 7.92 -31.49 5.63
N ILE A 303 7.92 -32.78 5.25
CA ILE A 303 7.50 -33.22 3.90
C ILE A 303 5.97 -33.23 3.79
N GLN A 304 5.26 -33.67 4.85
CA GLN A 304 3.79 -33.63 4.89
C GLN A 304 3.22 -32.21 4.81
N ASP A 305 3.88 -31.23 5.42
CA ASP A 305 3.42 -29.84 5.36
C ASP A 305 3.58 -29.23 3.95
N GLY A 306 4.54 -29.72 3.15
CA GLY A 306 4.71 -29.33 1.75
C GLY A 306 3.58 -29.84 0.86
N GLU A 307 3.27 -31.13 0.93
CA GLU A 307 2.18 -31.76 0.16
C GLU A 307 0.82 -31.17 0.53
N LYS A 308 0.60 -30.86 1.81
CA LYS A 308 -0.63 -30.20 2.29
C LYS A 308 -0.76 -28.77 1.74
N MET A 309 0.35 -28.05 1.56
CA MET A 309 0.30 -26.70 0.99
C MET A 309 0.01 -26.74 -0.51
N GLU A 310 0.61 -27.68 -1.26
CA GLU A 310 0.32 -27.88 -2.69
C GLU A 310 -1.15 -28.25 -2.93
N GLY A 311 -1.74 -29.12 -2.10
CA GLY A 311 -3.16 -29.44 -2.17
C GLY A 311 -4.07 -28.22 -1.99
N ARG A 312 -3.76 -27.34 -1.02
CA ARG A 312 -4.53 -26.09 -0.81
C ARG A 312 -4.38 -25.10 -1.97
N ILE A 313 -3.22 -25.06 -2.63
CA ILE A 313 -3.01 -24.22 -3.81
C ILE A 313 -3.84 -24.74 -4.99
N GLN A 314 -3.90 -26.05 -5.20
CA GLN A 314 -4.76 -26.66 -6.23
C GLN A 314 -6.24 -26.41 -5.95
N GLU A 315 -6.69 -26.57 -4.70
CA GLU A 315 -8.07 -26.33 -4.30
C GLU A 315 -8.50 -24.87 -4.56
N VAL A 316 -7.67 -23.89 -4.20
CA VAL A 316 -7.93 -22.47 -4.49
C VAL A 316 -7.95 -22.20 -6.00
N ALA A 317 -7.06 -22.85 -6.77
CA ALA A 317 -7.04 -22.72 -8.23
C ALA A 317 -8.29 -23.33 -8.89
N GLU A 318 -8.83 -24.44 -8.37
CA GLU A 318 -10.10 -24.99 -8.84
C GLU A 318 -11.29 -24.10 -8.46
N TYR A 319 -11.30 -23.54 -7.26
CA TYR A 319 -12.35 -22.61 -6.82
C TYR A 319 -12.38 -21.33 -7.66
N ALA A 320 -11.20 -20.82 -8.05
CA ALA A 320 -11.09 -19.69 -8.96
C ALA A 320 -11.62 -20.03 -10.36
N LYS A 321 -11.36 -21.25 -10.86
CA LYS A 321 -11.87 -21.71 -12.17
C LYS A 321 -13.38 -21.91 -12.16
N SER A 322 -13.96 -22.42 -11.08
CA SER A 322 -15.41 -22.64 -10.98
C SER A 322 -16.19 -21.34 -10.75
N GLY A 323 -15.63 -20.39 -9.99
CA GLY A 323 -16.24 -19.05 -9.79
C GLY A 323 -16.31 -18.20 -11.06
N LEU A 324 -15.35 -18.36 -11.98
CA LEU A 324 -15.33 -17.65 -13.26
C LEU A 324 -16.36 -18.17 -14.30
N LEU A 325 -16.90 -19.38 -14.08
CA LEU A 325 -17.88 -20.00 -14.98
C LEU A 325 -19.32 -19.92 -14.45
N GLY A 326 -19.52 -19.65 -13.14
CA GLY A 326 -20.85 -19.60 -12.51
C GLY A 326 -21.65 -18.30 -12.72
N GLY A 327 -21.04 -17.24 -13.24
CA GLY A 327 -21.66 -15.90 -13.29
C GLY A 327 -22.44 -15.54 -14.56
N ARG A 328 -22.78 -16.50 -15.45
CA ARG A 328 -23.28 -16.16 -16.81
C ARG A 328 -24.69 -16.64 -17.20
N ASN A 329 -25.52 -17.13 -16.28
CA ASN A 329 -26.83 -17.70 -16.61
C ASN A 329 -28.02 -17.14 -15.78
N ILE A 330 -28.18 -15.82 -15.65
CA ILE A 330 -29.41 -15.22 -15.04
C ILE A 330 -30.08 -14.19 -16.00
N GLU A 331 -29.91 -14.36 -17.30
CA GLU A 331 -30.69 -13.59 -18.29
C GLU A 331 -31.34 -14.57 -19.27
N LYS A 332 -32.54 -15.06 -18.95
CA LYS A 332 -33.60 -15.53 -19.88
C LYS A 332 -34.67 -16.33 -19.13
N GLU A 333 -35.52 -15.63 -18.39
CA GLU A 333 -36.87 -16.00 -17.97
C GLU A 333 -37.29 -14.76 -17.15
N GLU A 334 -38.20 -13.90 -17.55
CA GLU A 334 -39.59 -14.18 -17.95
C GLU A 334 -40.08 -13.12 -18.94
N GLY A 335 -40.90 -13.57 -19.89
CA GLY A 335 -41.82 -12.77 -20.68
C GLY A 335 -43.26 -13.18 -20.39
#